data_AF-K7RZL0-F1
#
_entry.id   AF-K7RZL0-F1
#
_cell.length_a   1.000
_cell.length_b   1.000
_cell.length_c   1.000
_cell.angle_alpha   90.00
_cell.angle_beta   90.00
_cell.angle_gamma   90.00
#
_symmetry.space_group_name_H-M   'P 1'
#
loop_
_entity.id
_entity.type
_entity.pdbx_description
1 polymer ?
#
loop_
_entity_poly.entity_id
_entity_poly.type
_entity_poly.pdbx_seq_one_letter_code
_entity_poly.pdbx_strand_id
1 'polypeptide(L)'
;MISSPRTPVRRSGGRRLWRLLAGILGVLGIFAVGSVQNAQPAEAAGVQLIVTVAGADGSPAPKVGVTVADAGGKLLKATTGADGKATVNLTKSGKYGVYFDAATLPKGVGPAANPTIRATTGNISPQFTQISLAAGGATDAVTPSPMAAAPSSASASASSGAGSEKGDDQGSSRWAQVLPKVATGATFGLLLALASLGLSLIYSTTGLNNFSHGELVTFGAFMAYMVGAQIGANGWWAILVAAVAGGVFGYCQDLLLWRQLRKRRLGSMQIMIVSIGLALALRYVYAFIWGPDRLSIPADNDAFVSFAGVNLRFWDLMGSIIAIVLLVLVALFFSFTRLGKATRAVADNKALAAATGINVERVIRIVWVGGGALAGVSGALIGYYQTLQWNAGALILLLLFASVTLGGFGSIWGSLLGALIIGLAMDVSTLWVPTSLKYVVAMLIMIVVLLVRPQGLLGKKQRIG
;
A
#
# COMPACT_ATOMS: atom_id res chain seq x y z
N MET A 1 -48.92 8.76 49.72
CA MET A 1 -48.71 8.42 48.29
C MET A 1 -48.59 9.72 47.51
N ILE A 2 -47.38 10.14 47.16
CA ILE A 2 -47.14 11.32 46.30
C ILE A 2 -46.37 10.79 45.09
N SER A 3 -47.05 10.67 43.96
CA SER A 3 -46.46 10.25 42.69
C SER A 3 -45.75 11.44 42.04
N SER A 4 -44.45 11.32 41.85
CA SER A 4 -43.66 12.28 41.06
C SER A 4 -43.92 12.08 39.56
N PRO A 5 -44.13 13.15 38.78
CA PRO A 5 -44.32 13.03 37.34
C PRO A 5 -42.97 12.71 36.67
N ARG A 6 -42.90 11.55 36.02
CA ARG A 6 -41.75 11.15 35.19
C ARG A 6 -41.62 12.10 34.00
N THR A 7 -40.53 12.86 33.94
CA THR A 7 -40.16 13.68 32.78
C THR A 7 -39.95 12.79 31.53
N PRO A 8 -40.52 13.15 30.36
CA PRO A 8 -40.33 12.35 29.15
C PRO A 8 -38.89 12.48 28.63
N VAL A 9 -38.20 11.35 28.51
CA VAL A 9 -36.88 11.25 27.87
C VAL A 9 -37.04 11.56 26.38
N ARG A 10 -36.67 12.79 26.00
CA ARG A 10 -36.76 13.30 24.63
C ARG A 10 -35.82 12.50 23.70
N ARG A 11 -36.38 11.49 23.00
CA ARG A 11 -35.74 10.70 21.92
C ARG A 11 -35.33 11.59 20.73
N SER A 12 -34.25 12.35 20.88
CA SER A 12 -33.66 13.18 19.80
C SER A 12 -32.34 12.62 19.23
N GLY A 13 -31.89 11.46 19.74
CA GLY A 13 -30.60 10.85 19.38
C GLY A 13 -30.52 10.35 17.94
N GLY A 14 -31.58 9.72 17.43
CA GLY A 14 -31.56 9.07 16.10
C GLY A 14 -31.34 10.03 14.93
N ARG A 15 -32.03 11.18 14.93
CA ARG A 15 -31.90 12.19 13.87
C ARG A 15 -30.52 12.84 13.84
N ARG A 16 -29.85 12.94 14.98
CA ARG A 16 -28.48 13.48 15.04
C ARG A 16 -27.45 12.45 14.57
N LEU A 17 -27.60 11.18 14.93
CA LEU A 17 -26.73 10.10 14.45
C LEU A 17 -26.78 9.96 12.92
N TRP A 18 -28.00 10.02 12.35
CA TRP A 18 -28.19 10.00 10.89
C TRP A 18 -27.50 11.16 10.17
N ARG A 19 -27.54 12.37 10.74
CA ARG A 19 -26.83 13.53 10.16
C ARG A 19 -25.31 13.38 10.22
N LEU A 20 -24.76 12.73 11.25
CA LEU A 20 -23.32 12.47 11.36
C LEU A 20 -22.87 11.41 10.34
N LEU A 21 -23.62 10.32 10.19
CA LEU A 21 -23.35 9.29 9.18
C LEU A 21 -23.46 9.86 7.77
N ALA A 22 -24.50 10.64 7.48
CA ALA A 22 -24.67 11.32 6.21
C ALA A 22 -23.55 12.34 5.94
N GLY A 23 -23.01 13.00 6.97
CA GLY A 23 -21.87 13.91 6.81
C GLY A 23 -20.58 13.18 6.43
N ILE A 24 -20.27 12.05 7.08
CA ILE A 24 -19.09 11.23 6.75
C ILE A 24 -19.25 10.62 5.34
N LEU A 25 -20.42 10.06 5.04
CA LEU A 25 -20.73 9.54 3.71
C LEU A 25 -20.74 10.63 2.63
N GLY A 26 -21.17 11.85 2.96
CA GLY A 26 -21.15 12.98 2.04
C GLY A 26 -19.73 13.40 1.66
N VAL A 27 -18.80 13.43 2.63
CA VAL A 27 -17.37 13.70 2.34
C VAL A 27 -16.81 12.60 1.44
N LEU A 28 -17.08 11.32 1.74
CA LEU A 28 -16.64 10.21 0.90
C LEU A 28 -17.29 10.23 -0.49
N GLY A 29 -18.57 10.59 -0.57
CA GLY A 29 -19.38 10.65 -1.78
C GLY A 29 -18.92 11.76 -2.73
N ILE A 30 -18.53 12.94 -2.22
CA ILE A 30 -17.97 14.02 -3.04
C ILE A 30 -16.72 13.56 -3.80
N PHE A 31 -15.87 12.75 -3.16
CA PHE A 31 -14.68 12.20 -3.83
C PHE A 31 -15.02 11.02 -4.77
N ALA A 32 -16.14 10.33 -4.57
CA ALA A 32 -16.56 9.20 -5.40
C ALA A 32 -17.22 9.60 -6.74
N VAL A 33 -17.73 10.83 -6.89
CA VAL A 33 -18.47 11.25 -8.10
C VAL A 33 -17.64 11.10 -9.39
N GLY A 34 -16.30 11.12 -9.29
CA GLY A 34 -15.41 10.93 -10.44
C GLY A 34 -15.26 9.50 -10.95
N SER A 35 -15.59 8.46 -10.16
CA SER A 35 -15.38 7.05 -10.59
C SER A 35 -16.54 6.47 -11.40
N VAL A 36 -17.73 7.09 -11.35
CA VAL A 36 -18.94 6.56 -12.00
C VAL A 36 -19.00 6.90 -13.50
N GLN A 37 -18.28 7.93 -13.96
CA GLN A 37 -18.39 8.43 -15.34
C GLN A 37 -17.60 7.61 -16.38
N ASN A 38 -16.74 6.66 -15.98
CA ASN A 38 -15.87 5.91 -16.90
C ASN A 38 -16.13 4.39 -16.93
N ALA A 39 -17.30 3.93 -16.50
CA ALA A 39 -17.71 2.55 -16.70
C ALA A 39 -18.16 2.34 -18.17
N GLN A 40 -17.20 2.18 -19.10
CA GLN A 40 -17.51 1.58 -20.40
C GLN A 40 -18.07 0.17 -20.18
N PRO A 41 -19.13 -0.24 -20.89
CA PRO A 41 -19.67 -1.59 -20.78
C PRO A 41 -18.55 -2.59 -21.11
N ALA A 42 -18.43 -3.61 -20.26
CA ALA A 42 -17.45 -4.68 -20.40
C ALA A 42 -17.70 -5.47 -21.70
N GLU A 43 -17.12 -4.99 -22.79
CA GLU A 43 -16.87 -5.80 -23.98
C GLU A 43 -15.93 -6.93 -23.55
N ALA A 44 -16.20 -8.16 -23.99
CA ALA A 44 -15.52 -9.38 -23.52
C ALA A 44 -14.00 -9.27 -23.73
N ALA A 45 -13.31 -8.73 -22.72
CA ALA A 45 -11.91 -8.37 -22.80
C ALA A 45 -11.07 -9.65 -22.73
N GLY A 46 -10.68 -10.14 -23.89
CA GLY A 46 -9.59 -11.09 -23.99
C GLY A 46 -8.29 -10.48 -23.45
N VAL A 47 -7.41 -11.31 -22.88
CA VAL A 47 -6.12 -10.87 -22.36
C VAL A 47 -5.21 -10.53 -23.55
N GLN A 48 -4.63 -9.34 -23.58
CA GLN A 48 -3.57 -8.99 -24.53
C GLN A 48 -2.23 -9.56 -24.06
N LEU A 49 -1.65 -10.49 -24.81
CA LEU A 49 -0.28 -10.94 -24.63
C LEU A 49 0.62 -10.10 -25.54
N ILE A 50 1.51 -9.31 -24.95
CA ILE A 50 2.48 -8.49 -25.69
C ILE A 50 3.84 -9.18 -25.60
N VAL A 51 4.30 -9.71 -26.72
CA VAL A 51 5.61 -10.34 -26.88
C VAL A 51 6.58 -9.29 -27.42
N THR A 52 7.62 -8.96 -26.66
CA THR A 52 8.69 -8.04 -27.10
C THR A 52 9.91 -8.86 -27.48
N VAL A 53 10.36 -8.72 -28.72
CA VAL A 53 11.53 -9.42 -29.27
C VAL A 53 12.67 -8.42 -29.43
N ALA A 54 13.79 -8.70 -28.74
CA ALA A 54 15.00 -7.90 -28.82
C ALA A 54 16.17 -8.74 -29.36
N GLY A 55 17.04 -8.10 -30.15
CA GLY A 55 18.30 -8.68 -30.61
C GLY A 55 19.32 -8.86 -29.48
N ALA A 56 20.45 -9.51 -29.79
CA ALA A 56 21.51 -9.81 -28.84
C ALA A 56 22.19 -8.57 -28.22
N ASP A 57 22.03 -7.41 -28.86
CA ASP A 57 22.50 -6.09 -28.44
C ASP A 57 21.43 -5.27 -27.71
N GLY A 58 20.23 -5.84 -27.51
CA GLY A 58 19.09 -5.15 -26.90
C GLY A 58 18.30 -4.26 -27.86
N SER A 59 18.64 -4.23 -29.16
CA SER A 59 17.89 -3.46 -30.17
C SER A 59 16.56 -4.15 -30.53
N PRO A 60 15.48 -3.40 -30.80
CA PRO A 60 14.19 -3.99 -31.17
C PRO A 60 14.30 -4.71 -32.52
N ALA A 61 13.76 -5.95 -32.61
CA ALA A 61 13.80 -6.76 -33.82
C ALA A 61 12.46 -6.67 -34.59
N PRO A 62 12.35 -5.84 -35.65
CA PRO A 62 11.12 -5.72 -36.44
C PRO A 62 10.93 -6.90 -37.40
N LYS A 63 9.67 -7.19 -37.76
CA LYS A 63 9.26 -8.19 -38.76
C LYS A 63 9.48 -9.67 -38.39
N VAL A 64 9.57 -9.99 -37.10
CA VAL A 64 9.66 -11.38 -36.61
C VAL A 64 8.25 -11.96 -36.47
N GLY A 65 8.01 -13.15 -37.05
CA GLY A 65 6.77 -13.89 -36.92
C GLY A 65 6.68 -14.64 -35.59
N VAL A 66 5.68 -14.29 -34.77
CA VAL A 66 5.39 -14.91 -33.47
C VAL A 66 4.11 -15.74 -33.60
N THR A 67 4.18 -17.03 -33.24
CA THR A 67 3.02 -17.92 -33.20
C THR A 67 2.79 -18.39 -31.77
N VAL A 68 1.58 -18.16 -31.24
CA VAL A 68 1.16 -18.60 -29.92
C VAL A 68 0.22 -19.79 -30.08
N ALA A 69 0.58 -20.94 -29.50
CA ALA A 69 -0.23 -22.16 -29.56
C ALA A 69 -0.90 -22.45 -28.21
N ASP A 70 -2.20 -22.74 -28.22
CA ASP A 70 -2.93 -23.26 -27.05
C ASP A 70 -2.69 -24.77 -26.88
N ALA A 71 -2.96 -25.30 -25.69
CA ALA A 71 -2.93 -26.74 -25.38
C ALA A 71 -3.85 -27.59 -26.28
N GLY A 72 -4.84 -26.98 -26.93
CA GLY A 72 -5.71 -27.59 -27.94
C GLY A 72 -5.23 -27.49 -29.40
N GLY A 73 -4.01 -26.98 -29.66
CA GLY A 73 -3.41 -26.92 -31.00
C GLY A 73 -3.87 -25.75 -31.88
N LYS A 74 -4.63 -24.78 -31.34
CA LYS A 74 -5.03 -23.57 -32.08
C LYS A 74 -3.87 -22.58 -32.10
N LEU A 75 -3.46 -22.18 -33.31
CA LEU A 75 -2.31 -21.30 -33.56
C LEU A 75 -2.80 -19.87 -33.82
N LEU A 76 -2.36 -18.92 -32.98
CA LEU A 76 -2.57 -17.48 -33.18
C LEU A 76 -1.26 -16.85 -33.65
N LYS A 77 -1.26 -16.21 -34.82
CA LYS A 77 -0.06 -15.60 -35.42
C LYS A 77 -0.09 -14.08 -35.27
N ALA A 78 1.04 -13.49 -34.91
CA ALA A 78 1.27 -12.04 -34.91
C ALA A 78 2.69 -11.72 -35.39
N THR A 79 2.92 -10.52 -35.90
CA THR A 79 4.24 -10.08 -36.41
C THR A 79 4.71 -8.87 -35.62
N THR A 80 6.01 -8.79 -35.31
CA THR A 80 6.57 -7.66 -34.55
C THR A 80 6.60 -6.37 -35.35
N GLY A 81 6.18 -5.26 -34.72
CA GLY A 81 6.26 -3.90 -35.26
C GLY A 81 7.68 -3.31 -35.26
N ALA A 82 7.81 -2.04 -35.64
CA ALA A 82 9.08 -1.30 -35.66
C ALA A 82 9.74 -1.15 -34.26
N ASP A 83 8.94 -1.34 -33.20
CA ASP A 83 9.31 -1.33 -31.79
C ASP A 83 9.64 -2.72 -31.23
N GLY A 84 9.68 -3.76 -32.09
CA GLY A 84 9.97 -5.13 -31.70
C GLY A 84 8.83 -5.83 -30.95
N LYS A 85 7.62 -5.25 -30.90
CA LYS A 85 6.48 -5.80 -30.14
C LYS A 85 5.46 -6.48 -31.04
N ALA A 86 4.94 -7.64 -30.62
CA ALA A 86 3.82 -8.35 -31.22
C ALA A 86 2.71 -8.52 -30.18
N THR A 87 1.48 -8.16 -30.51
CA THR A 87 0.31 -8.27 -29.60
C THR A 87 -0.61 -9.39 -30.05
N VAL A 88 -0.98 -10.29 -29.13
CA VAL A 88 -1.88 -11.42 -29.38
C VAL A 88 -3.04 -11.38 -28.39
N ASN A 89 -4.28 -11.35 -28.90
CA ASN A 89 -5.48 -11.38 -28.07
C ASN A 89 -5.87 -12.82 -27.71
N LEU A 90 -5.88 -13.15 -26.42
CA LEU A 90 -6.25 -14.47 -25.91
C LEU A 90 -7.69 -14.47 -25.39
N THR A 91 -8.52 -15.39 -25.90
CA THR A 91 -9.96 -15.48 -25.56
C THR A 91 -10.25 -16.52 -24.47
N LYS A 92 -9.28 -17.37 -24.10
CA LYS A 92 -9.43 -18.43 -23.09
C LYS A 92 -8.28 -18.42 -22.10
N SER A 93 -8.53 -18.84 -20.86
CA SER A 93 -7.49 -19.06 -19.85
C SER A 93 -6.79 -20.40 -20.10
N GLY A 94 -5.46 -20.41 -20.15
CA GLY A 94 -4.72 -21.61 -20.53
C GLY A 94 -3.19 -21.47 -20.47
N LYS A 95 -2.51 -22.59 -20.69
CA LYS A 95 -1.06 -22.62 -20.95
C LYS A 95 -0.85 -22.43 -22.45
N TYR A 96 -0.05 -21.43 -22.82
CA TYR A 96 0.26 -21.09 -24.19
C TYR A 96 1.76 -21.28 -24.45
N GLY A 97 2.12 -21.95 -25.53
CA GLY A 97 3.51 -22.01 -26.02
C GLY A 97 3.76 -20.90 -27.03
N VAL A 98 4.88 -20.18 -26.91
CA VAL A 98 5.28 -19.17 -27.90
C VAL A 98 6.37 -19.74 -28.79
N TYR A 99 6.14 -19.69 -30.10
CA TYR A 99 7.01 -20.20 -31.16
C TYR A 99 7.37 -19.08 -32.13
N PHE A 100 8.55 -19.18 -32.74
CA PHE A 100 9.06 -18.22 -33.71
C PHE A 100 9.22 -18.87 -35.08
N ASP A 101 8.93 -18.12 -36.13
CA ASP A 101 9.14 -18.58 -37.51
C ASP A 101 10.60 -18.39 -37.94
N ALA A 102 11.29 -19.51 -38.20
CA ALA A 102 12.70 -19.58 -38.59
C ALA A 102 13.02 -18.76 -39.85
N ALA A 103 12.07 -18.58 -40.76
CA ALA A 103 12.28 -17.81 -42.00
C ALA A 103 12.31 -16.29 -41.76
N THR A 104 11.81 -15.81 -40.61
CA THR A 104 11.67 -14.39 -40.28
C THR A 104 12.69 -13.89 -39.26
N LEU A 105 13.58 -14.77 -38.78
CA LEU A 105 14.62 -14.45 -37.82
C LEU A 105 15.86 -13.84 -38.50
N PRO A 106 16.55 -12.85 -37.87
CA PRO A 106 17.83 -12.34 -38.37
C PRO A 106 18.88 -13.45 -38.46
N LYS A 107 19.67 -13.47 -39.55
CA LYS A 107 20.67 -14.53 -39.80
C LYS A 107 21.65 -14.66 -38.62
N GLY A 108 21.73 -15.86 -38.03
CA GLY A 108 22.70 -16.20 -36.97
C GLY A 108 22.24 -15.97 -35.52
N VAL A 109 20.97 -15.58 -35.30
CA VAL A 109 20.43 -15.28 -33.96
C VAL A 109 19.10 -16.01 -33.75
N GLY A 110 18.97 -16.76 -32.65
CA GLY A 110 17.77 -17.54 -32.33
C GLY A 110 17.43 -17.50 -30.84
N PRO A 111 16.19 -17.81 -30.44
CA PRO A 111 15.81 -17.91 -29.03
C PRO A 111 16.49 -19.13 -28.38
N ALA A 112 17.00 -18.96 -27.15
CA ALA A 112 17.69 -20.03 -26.42
C ALA A 112 16.74 -21.18 -25.98
N ALA A 113 15.44 -20.91 -25.82
CA ALA A 113 14.38 -21.89 -25.58
C ALA A 113 13.01 -21.26 -25.90
N ASN A 114 12.02 -22.08 -26.30
CA ASN A 114 10.63 -21.62 -26.51
C ASN A 114 9.91 -21.48 -25.15
N PRO A 115 9.51 -20.27 -24.72
CA PRO A 115 8.88 -20.08 -23.41
C PRO A 115 7.42 -20.56 -23.42
N THR A 116 7.03 -21.25 -22.36
CA THR A 116 5.62 -21.57 -22.06
C THR A 116 5.08 -20.55 -21.07
N ILE A 117 3.97 -19.89 -21.42
CA ILE A 117 3.34 -18.82 -20.64
C ILE A 117 1.99 -19.30 -20.12
N ARG A 118 1.62 -18.96 -18.88
CA ARG A 118 0.26 -19.17 -18.37
C ARG A 118 -0.52 -17.87 -18.47
N ALA A 119 -1.53 -17.84 -19.33
CA ALA A 119 -2.45 -16.71 -19.38
C ALA A 119 -3.71 -17.01 -18.57
N THR A 120 -4.07 -16.10 -17.68
CA THR A 120 -5.29 -16.16 -16.87
C THR A 120 -6.26 -15.10 -17.36
N THR A 121 -7.31 -15.51 -18.07
CA THR A 121 -8.40 -14.62 -18.50
C THR A 121 -9.29 -14.31 -17.30
N GLY A 122 -9.48 -13.02 -17.05
CA GLY A 122 -10.03 -12.44 -15.81
C GLY A 122 -9.25 -11.20 -15.34
N ASN A 123 -8.03 -11.01 -15.85
CA ASN A 123 -7.25 -9.78 -15.71
C ASN A 123 -7.31 -9.00 -17.03
N ILE A 124 -7.71 -7.72 -17.00
CA ILE A 124 -7.75 -6.84 -18.19
C ILE A 124 -6.34 -6.31 -18.51
N SER A 125 -5.36 -6.55 -17.63
CA SER A 125 -3.98 -6.11 -17.83
C SER A 125 -3.28 -6.91 -18.93
N PRO A 126 -2.60 -6.24 -19.87
CA PRO A 126 -1.76 -6.94 -20.84
C PRO A 126 -0.63 -7.69 -20.12
N GLN A 127 -0.42 -8.94 -20.50
CA GLN A 127 0.73 -9.70 -20.02
C GLN A 127 1.91 -9.45 -20.95
N PHE A 128 3.03 -9.03 -20.36
CA PHE A 128 4.26 -8.75 -21.09
C PHE A 128 5.19 -9.95 -21.00
N THR A 129 5.77 -10.35 -22.12
CA THR A 129 6.89 -11.31 -22.13
C THR A 129 7.97 -10.77 -23.05
N GLN A 130 9.15 -10.55 -22.49
CA GLN A 130 10.32 -10.12 -23.23
C GLN A 130 11.18 -11.33 -23.56
N ILE A 131 11.55 -11.50 -24.82
CA ILE A 131 12.36 -12.60 -25.31
C ILE A 131 13.58 -11.99 -25.99
N SER A 132 14.76 -12.30 -25.46
CA SER A 132 16.04 -11.87 -26.02
C SER A 132 16.60 -12.96 -26.93
N LEU A 133 17.00 -12.58 -28.13
CA LEU A 133 17.61 -13.45 -29.13
C LEU A 133 19.13 -13.48 -28.91
N ALA A 134 19.75 -14.66 -28.82
CA ALA A 134 21.18 -14.81 -28.58
C ALA A 134 21.92 -15.33 -29.83
N ALA A 135 23.17 -14.90 -30.02
CA ALA A 135 24.04 -15.40 -31.09
C ALA A 135 24.33 -16.90 -30.88
N GLY A 136 24.04 -17.73 -31.87
CA GLY A 136 24.19 -19.20 -31.79
C GLY A 136 22.96 -19.97 -31.29
N GLY A 137 21.79 -19.32 -31.15
CA GLY A 137 20.51 -20.00 -30.88
C GLY A 137 20.04 -20.89 -32.05
N ALA A 138 19.19 -21.87 -31.77
CA ALA A 138 18.72 -22.86 -32.74
C ALA A 138 18.11 -22.19 -33.99
N THR A 139 18.65 -22.52 -35.17
CA THR A 139 18.25 -21.96 -36.48
C THR A 139 17.17 -22.77 -37.20
N ASP A 140 16.78 -23.91 -36.63
CA ASP A 140 15.87 -24.84 -37.30
C ASP A 140 14.41 -24.63 -36.84
N ALA A 141 13.50 -24.65 -37.82
CA ALA A 141 12.07 -24.51 -37.60
C ALA A 141 11.54 -25.63 -36.70
N VAL A 142 11.15 -25.27 -35.47
CA VAL A 142 10.44 -26.21 -34.59
C VAL A 142 8.96 -26.21 -34.99
N THR A 143 8.57 -27.19 -35.79
CA THR A 143 7.17 -27.51 -36.08
C THR A 143 6.39 -27.80 -34.79
N PRO A 144 5.15 -27.32 -34.64
CA PRO A 144 4.36 -27.57 -33.43
C PRO A 144 3.89 -29.03 -33.40
N SER A 145 4.52 -29.86 -32.57
CA SER A 145 3.96 -31.17 -32.18
C SER A 145 2.93 -30.98 -31.05
N PRO A 146 1.84 -31.77 -31.03
CA PRO A 146 0.84 -31.68 -29.96
C PRO A 146 1.48 -31.97 -28.60
N MET A 147 1.17 -31.10 -27.64
CA MET A 147 1.73 -31.08 -26.30
C MET A 147 1.41 -32.41 -25.58
N ALA A 148 2.39 -33.33 -25.54
CA ALA A 148 2.27 -34.55 -24.73
C ALA A 148 2.13 -34.16 -23.25
N ALA A 149 1.13 -34.73 -22.58
CA ALA A 149 0.83 -34.48 -21.19
C ALA A 149 2.02 -34.87 -20.29
N ALA A 150 2.58 -33.91 -19.57
CA ALA A 150 3.66 -34.10 -18.59
C ALA A 150 3.47 -33.16 -17.38
N PRO A 151 4.01 -33.52 -16.19
CA PRO A 151 3.25 -33.57 -14.95
C PRO A 151 3.11 -32.24 -14.20
N SER A 152 2.18 -32.24 -13.25
CA SER A 152 1.81 -31.14 -12.38
C SER A 152 2.89 -30.79 -11.35
N SER A 153 3.47 -29.60 -11.42
CA SER A 153 3.80 -28.70 -10.30
C SER A 153 4.70 -27.55 -10.79
N ALA A 154 4.85 -26.53 -9.94
CA ALA A 154 5.61 -25.28 -10.14
C ALA A 154 4.93 -24.19 -11.00
N SER A 155 4.50 -23.15 -10.29
CA SER A 155 4.10 -21.85 -10.83
C SER A 155 5.34 -20.95 -10.84
N ALA A 156 5.80 -20.60 -12.05
CA ALA A 156 6.87 -19.63 -12.25
C ALA A 156 6.24 -18.28 -12.61
N SER A 157 6.32 -17.33 -11.68
CA SER A 157 6.16 -15.90 -11.94
C SER A 157 7.46 -15.42 -12.58
N ALA A 158 7.44 -15.14 -13.89
CA ALA A 158 8.59 -14.62 -14.62
C ALA A 158 8.81 -13.14 -14.27
N SER A 159 9.69 -12.89 -13.31
CA SER A 159 10.43 -11.65 -13.19
C SER A 159 11.50 -11.61 -14.27
N SER A 160 11.52 -10.56 -15.07
CA SER A 160 12.54 -10.28 -16.07
C SER A 160 13.91 -10.05 -15.40
N GLY A 161 14.80 -11.03 -15.51
CA GLY A 161 16.23 -10.88 -15.33
C GLY A 161 16.92 -11.58 -16.50
N ALA A 162 17.45 -10.82 -17.45
CA ALA A 162 18.29 -11.34 -18.52
C ALA A 162 19.68 -10.71 -18.39
N GLY A 163 20.67 -11.58 -18.30
CA GLY A 163 22.08 -11.27 -18.14
C GLY A 163 22.80 -12.54 -17.68
N SER A 164 22.75 -13.60 -18.48
CA SER A 164 23.67 -14.74 -18.33
C SER A 164 24.90 -14.44 -19.18
N GLU A 165 25.92 -13.87 -18.55
CA GLU A 165 27.29 -14.17 -18.94
C GLU A 165 27.73 -15.47 -18.27
N LYS A 166 28.77 -16.08 -18.83
CA LYS A 166 29.26 -17.44 -18.58
C LYS A 166 29.52 -17.70 -17.09
N GLY A 167 29.33 -18.97 -16.72
CA GLY A 167 29.27 -19.43 -15.34
C GLY A 167 30.44 -18.99 -14.47
N ASP A 168 30.08 -18.39 -13.35
CA ASP A 168 30.74 -18.51 -12.05
C ASP A 168 29.64 -18.48 -10.98
N ASP A 169 29.52 -19.60 -10.27
CA ASP A 169 28.83 -19.83 -9.00
C ASP A 169 27.42 -19.26 -8.75
N GLN A 170 26.45 -20.18 -8.88
CA GLN A 170 25.19 -20.20 -8.13
C GLN A 170 25.45 -20.09 -6.63
N GLY A 171 25.44 -18.86 -6.14
CA GLY A 171 25.63 -18.57 -4.74
C GLY A 171 25.60 -17.08 -4.48
N SER A 172 24.52 -16.37 -4.86
CA SER A 172 24.25 -15.09 -4.20
C SER A 172 24.09 -15.42 -2.72
N SER A 173 25.15 -15.20 -1.95
CA SER A 173 25.19 -15.53 -0.53
C SER A 173 23.96 -14.92 0.13
N ARG A 174 23.34 -15.60 1.11
CA ARG A 174 22.21 -15.01 1.85
C ARG A 174 22.54 -13.60 2.37
N TRP A 175 23.83 -13.36 2.62
CA TRP A 175 24.43 -12.07 2.96
C TRP A 175 24.30 -11.00 1.86
N ALA A 176 24.40 -11.34 0.58
CA ALA A 176 24.16 -10.43 -0.53
C ALA A 176 22.69 -9.94 -0.58
N GLN A 177 21.75 -10.76 -0.10
CA GLN A 177 20.33 -10.39 -0.04
C GLN A 177 19.97 -9.54 1.20
N VAL A 178 20.86 -9.43 2.20
CA VAL A 178 20.60 -8.63 3.40
C VAL A 178 20.42 -7.16 3.05
N LEU A 179 21.31 -6.59 2.24
CA LEU A 179 21.29 -5.15 1.95
C LEU A 179 20.01 -4.72 1.20
N PRO A 180 19.53 -5.44 0.16
CA PRO A 180 18.23 -5.17 -0.44
C PRO A 180 17.06 -5.29 0.53
N LYS A 181 17.03 -6.31 1.39
CA LYS A 181 15.94 -6.51 2.37
C LYS A 181 15.93 -5.46 3.47
N VAL A 182 17.10 -4.98 3.87
CA VAL A 182 17.23 -3.83 4.78
C VAL A 182 16.69 -2.57 4.12
N ALA A 183 16.99 -2.34 2.83
CA ALA A 183 16.49 -1.18 2.11
C ALA A 183 14.96 -1.19 1.92
N THR A 184 14.37 -2.33 1.52
CA THR A 184 12.90 -2.44 1.41
C THR A 184 12.23 -2.38 2.78
N GLY A 185 12.81 -3.02 3.79
CA GLY A 185 12.30 -2.97 5.17
C GLY A 185 12.37 -1.57 5.78
N ALA A 186 13.44 -0.82 5.49
CA ALA A 186 13.56 0.58 5.89
C ALA A 186 12.52 1.45 5.18
N THR A 187 12.32 1.24 3.87
CA THR A 187 11.29 1.94 3.08
C THR A 187 9.92 1.71 3.70
N PHE A 188 9.51 0.45 3.85
CA PHE A 188 8.22 0.11 4.46
C PHE A 188 8.11 0.63 5.90
N GLY A 189 9.17 0.54 6.69
CA GLY A 189 9.23 1.06 8.06
C GLY A 189 9.05 2.57 8.14
N LEU A 190 9.60 3.34 7.21
CA LEU A 190 9.41 4.80 7.12
C LEU A 190 7.98 5.17 6.73
N LEU A 191 7.38 4.44 5.77
CA LEU A 191 5.99 4.65 5.39
C LEU A 191 5.05 4.32 6.57
N LEU A 192 5.31 3.22 7.27
CA LEU A 192 4.60 2.82 8.47
C LEU A 192 4.79 3.85 9.59
N ALA A 193 5.99 4.42 9.73
CA ALA A 193 6.30 5.44 10.74
C ALA A 193 5.47 6.71 10.57
N LEU A 194 5.21 7.16 9.34
CA LEU A 194 4.32 8.30 9.08
C LEU A 194 2.90 8.03 9.61
N ALA A 195 2.33 6.86 9.30
CA ALA A 195 1.01 6.48 9.77
C ALA A 195 0.98 6.29 11.30
N SER A 196 2.00 5.66 11.88
CA SER A 196 2.14 5.45 13.32
C SER A 196 2.34 6.76 14.08
N LEU A 197 3.04 7.74 13.51
CA LEU A 197 3.19 9.07 14.10
C LEU A 197 1.83 9.77 14.22
N GLY A 198 1.00 9.70 13.18
CA GLY A 198 -0.37 10.23 13.24
C GLY A 198 -1.20 9.59 14.36
N LEU A 199 -1.12 8.26 14.50
CA LEU A 199 -1.79 7.51 15.56
C LEU A 199 -1.28 7.92 16.94
N SER A 200 0.05 8.04 17.10
CA SER A 200 0.71 8.42 18.35
C SER A 200 0.33 9.84 18.79
N LEU A 201 0.27 10.80 17.86
CA LEU A 201 -0.16 12.17 18.16
C LEU A 201 -1.62 12.23 18.64
N ILE A 202 -2.53 11.53 17.95
CA ILE A 202 -3.93 11.44 18.36
C ILE A 202 -4.03 10.80 19.75
N TYR A 203 -3.34 9.67 19.97
CA TYR A 203 -3.34 9.00 21.27
C TYR A 203 -2.78 9.91 22.38
N SER A 204 -1.66 10.60 22.13
CA SER A 204 -1.01 11.47 23.12
C SER A 204 -1.96 12.53 23.69
N THR A 205 -2.77 13.15 22.83
CA THR A 205 -3.70 14.21 23.28
C THR A 205 -5.08 13.72 23.70
N THR A 206 -5.52 12.56 23.20
CA THR A 206 -6.88 12.07 23.45
C THR A 206 -6.96 10.92 24.44
N GLY A 207 -5.91 10.09 24.54
CA GLY A 207 -5.89 8.82 25.25
C GLY A 207 -6.68 7.71 24.53
N LEU A 208 -6.98 7.91 23.25
CA LEU A 208 -7.91 7.08 22.47
C LEU A 208 -7.15 6.12 21.57
N ASN A 209 -7.33 4.82 21.79
CA ASN A 209 -6.86 3.77 20.88
C ASN A 209 -7.80 3.68 19.66
N ASN A 210 -7.48 4.41 18.60
CA ASN A 210 -8.38 4.54 17.45
C ASN A 210 -8.23 3.36 16.48
N PHE A 211 -9.15 2.40 16.51
CA PHE A 211 -9.15 1.30 15.54
C PHE A 211 -9.53 1.73 14.11
N SER A 212 -10.11 2.92 13.91
CA SER A 212 -10.37 3.44 12.57
C SER A 212 -9.15 4.11 11.91
N HIS A 213 -8.02 4.23 12.63
CA HIS A 213 -6.85 4.94 12.09
C HIS A 213 -6.26 4.25 10.85
N GLY A 214 -6.30 2.92 10.78
CA GLY A 214 -5.90 2.19 9.56
C GLY A 214 -6.77 2.56 8.34
N GLU A 215 -8.04 2.88 8.56
CA GLU A 215 -8.94 3.33 7.49
C GLU A 215 -8.65 4.76 7.03
N LEU A 216 -8.00 5.60 7.85
CA LEU A 216 -7.45 6.89 7.40
C LEU A 216 -6.31 6.69 6.40
N VAL A 217 -5.47 5.67 6.63
CA VAL A 217 -4.37 5.31 5.71
C VAL A 217 -4.95 4.78 4.39
N THR A 218 -5.94 3.89 4.49
CA THR A 218 -6.64 3.37 3.29
C THR A 218 -7.29 4.49 2.48
N PHE A 219 -7.93 5.45 3.15
CA PHE A 219 -8.49 6.63 2.49
C PHE A 219 -7.43 7.41 1.71
N GLY A 220 -6.26 7.66 2.31
CA GLY A 220 -5.14 8.31 1.63
C GLY A 220 -4.68 7.58 0.37
N ALA A 221 -4.60 6.24 0.45
CA ALA A 221 -4.24 5.41 -0.69
C ALA A 221 -5.28 5.49 -1.82
N PHE A 222 -6.57 5.49 -1.49
CA PHE A 222 -7.65 5.67 -2.48
C PHE A 222 -7.65 7.07 -3.09
N MET A 223 -7.36 8.13 -2.31
CA MET A 223 -7.23 9.48 -2.86
C MET A 223 -6.06 9.56 -3.85
N ALA A 224 -4.93 8.92 -3.53
CA ALA A 224 -3.80 8.82 -4.45
C ALA A 224 -4.16 8.02 -5.70
N TYR A 225 -4.90 6.91 -5.56
CA TYR A 225 -5.41 6.14 -6.71
C TYR A 225 -6.34 6.97 -7.60
N MET A 226 -7.26 7.75 -7.01
CA MET A 226 -8.14 8.61 -7.80
C MET A 226 -7.36 9.64 -8.61
N VAL A 227 -6.36 10.27 -8.00
CA VAL A 227 -5.57 11.31 -8.67
C VAL A 227 -4.58 10.72 -9.67
N GLY A 228 -3.85 9.67 -9.29
CA GLY A 228 -2.82 9.05 -10.12
C GLY A 228 -3.37 8.16 -11.23
N ALA A 229 -4.38 7.34 -10.94
CA ALA A 229 -4.91 6.36 -11.90
C ALA A 229 -6.10 6.89 -12.70
N GLN A 230 -7.07 7.54 -12.05
CA GLN A 230 -8.32 7.95 -12.73
C GLN A 230 -8.20 9.31 -13.40
N ILE A 231 -7.56 10.28 -12.73
CA ILE A 231 -7.30 11.60 -13.29
C ILE A 231 -6.04 11.59 -14.17
N GLY A 232 -5.10 10.67 -13.92
CA GLY A 232 -3.82 10.58 -14.65
C GLY A 232 -2.86 11.71 -14.28
N ALA A 233 -3.00 12.32 -13.10
CA ALA A 233 -2.09 13.35 -12.63
C ALA A 233 -0.84 12.74 -12.01
N ASN A 234 0.28 13.46 -12.11
CA ASN A 234 1.57 13.01 -11.56
C ASN A 234 1.46 12.69 -10.05
N GLY A 235 2.15 11.64 -9.60
CA GLY A 235 2.13 11.21 -8.21
C GLY A 235 2.52 12.24 -7.15
N TRP A 236 3.25 13.31 -7.49
CA TRP A 236 3.44 14.45 -6.58
C TRP A 236 2.11 15.11 -6.20
N TRP A 237 1.21 15.28 -7.17
CA TRP A 237 -0.14 15.79 -6.92
C TRP A 237 -0.98 14.76 -6.17
N ALA A 238 -0.83 13.47 -6.48
CA ALA A 238 -1.53 12.42 -5.75
C ALA A 238 -1.20 12.44 -4.25
N ILE A 239 0.07 12.62 -3.90
CA ILE A 239 0.53 12.72 -2.50
C ILE A 239 0.00 14.01 -1.84
N LEU A 240 0.07 15.15 -2.53
CA LEU A 240 -0.44 16.43 -2.00
C LEU A 240 -1.94 16.35 -1.73
N VAL A 241 -2.72 15.83 -2.68
CA VAL A 241 -4.17 15.67 -2.53
C VAL A 241 -4.48 14.68 -1.42
N ALA A 242 -3.75 13.56 -1.31
CA ALA A 242 -3.92 12.62 -0.23
C ALA A 242 -3.61 13.24 1.16
N ALA A 243 -2.62 14.13 1.25
CA ALA A 243 -2.32 14.88 2.47
C ALA A 243 -3.48 15.81 2.86
N VAL A 244 -3.96 16.61 1.92
CA VAL A 244 -5.04 17.58 2.15
C VAL A 244 -6.35 16.85 2.45
N ALA A 245 -6.73 15.88 1.63
CA ALA A 245 -7.92 15.07 1.82
C ALA A 245 -7.86 14.30 3.14
N GLY A 246 -6.71 13.70 3.49
CA GLY A 246 -6.50 13.04 4.77
C GLY A 246 -6.66 13.99 5.96
N GLY A 247 -6.12 15.21 5.86
CA GLY A 247 -6.28 16.24 6.89
C GLY A 247 -7.72 16.71 7.04
N VAL A 248 -8.44 16.93 5.93
CA VAL A 248 -9.87 17.25 5.91
C VAL A 248 -10.68 16.10 6.51
N PHE A 249 -10.35 14.85 6.16
CA PHE A 249 -11.05 13.70 6.69
C PHE A 249 -10.81 13.54 8.20
N GLY A 250 -9.59 13.78 8.68
CA GLY A 250 -9.27 13.87 10.11
C GLY A 250 -10.04 14.98 10.82
N TYR A 251 -10.13 16.17 10.23
CA TYR A 251 -10.97 17.27 10.72
C TYR A 251 -12.44 16.86 10.84
N CYS A 252 -12.98 16.23 9.79
CA CYS A 252 -14.37 15.79 9.75
C CYS A 252 -14.64 14.71 10.80
N GLN A 253 -13.74 13.74 10.97
CA GLN A 253 -13.87 12.73 12.02
C GLN A 253 -13.85 13.38 13.41
N ASP A 254 -12.95 14.32 13.68
CA ASP A 254 -12.94 15.03 14.96
C ASP A 254 -14.24 15.82 15.17
N LEU A 255 -14.61 16.66 14.21
CA LEU A 255 -15.75 17.56 14.34
C LEU A 255 -17.09 16.82 14.48
N LEU A 256 -17.31 15.82 13.62
CA LEU A 256 -18.58 15.12 13.49
C LEU A 256 -18.71 14.03 14.55
N LEU A 257 -17.65 13.25 14.78
CA LEU A 257 -17.71 12.08 15.64
C LEU A 257 -17.03 12.34 16.98
N TRP A 258 -15.70 12.47 17.00
CA TRP A 258 -14.91 12.36 18.24
C TRP A 258 -15.19 13.49 19.22
N ARG A 259 -15.29 14.73 18.75
CA ARG A 259 -15.68 15.90 19.55
C ARG A 259 -17.04 15.71 20.19
N GLN A 260 -18.01 15.18 19.44
CA GLN A 260 -19.37 15.03 19.95
C GLN A 260 -19.45 13.92 21.00
N LEU A 261 -18.66 12.86 20.86
CA LEU A 261 -18.52 11.79 21.85
C LEU A 261 -17.81 12.29 23.11
N ARG A 262 -16.72 13.06 22.97
CA ARG A 262 -16.01 13.69 24.10
C ARG A 262 -16.90 14.66 24.87
N LYS A 263 -17.69 15.49 24.18
CA LYS A 263 -18.67 16.40 24.82
C LYS A 263 -19.72 15.67 25.66
N ARG A 264 -20.07 14.43 25.28
CA ARG A 264 -21.00 13.58 26.03
C ARG A 264 -20.35 12.82 27.18
N ARG A 265 -19.04 13.00 27.40
CA ARG A 265 -18.26 12.34 28.46
C ARG A 265 -18.39 10.81 28.44
N LEU A 266 -18.44 10.24 27.24
CA LEU A 266 -18.44 8.77 27.08
C LEU A 266 -17.13 8.18 27.59
N GLY A 267 -17.21 6.99 28.18
CA GLY A 267 -16.04 6.29 28.70
C GLY A 267 -15.10 5.83 27.57
N SER A 268 -13.81 5.71 27.86
CA SER A 268 -12.79 5.32 26.86
C SER A 268 -13.13 4.01 26.13
N MET A 269 -13.69 3.03 26.85
CA MET A 269 -14.12 1.76 26.27
C MET A 269 -15.26 1.93 25.25
N GLN A 270 -16.22 2.81 25.52
CA GLN A 270 -17.33 3.10 24.60
C GLN A 270 -16.81 3.78 23.33
N ILE A 271 -15.89 4.72 23.47
CA ILE A 271 -15.27 5.40 22.33
C ILE A 271 -14.45 4.42 21.49
N MET A 272 -13.79 3.45 22.12
CA MET A 272 -13.07 2.37 21.45
C MET A 272 -14.02 1.48 20.62
N ILE A 273 -15.17 1.08 21.17
CA ILE A 273 -16.21 0.33 20.44
C ILE A 273 -16.69 1.12 19.21
N VAL A 274 -16.90 2.43 19.37
CA VAL A 274 -17.28 3.30 18.23
C VAL A 274 -16.19 3.34 17.16
N SER A 275 -14.90 3.32 17.54
CA SER A 275 -13.80 3.28 16.56
C SER A 275 -13.77 1.99 15.74
N ILE A 276 -14.09 0.86 16.36
CA ILE A 276 -14.19 -0.43 15.67
C ILE A 276 -15.38 -0.41 14.70
N GLY A 277 -16.52 0.11 15.14
CA GLY A 277 -17.70 0.29 14.28
C GLY A 277 -17.43 1.21 13.10
N LEU A 278 -16.74 2.33 13.32
CA LEU A 278 -16.32 3.24 12.26
C LEU A 278 -15.34 2.57 11.30
N ALA A 279 -14.39 1.78 11.81
CA ALA A 279 -13.42 1.06 10.98
C ALA A 279 -14.13 0.08 10.02
N LEU A 280 -15.07 -0.71 10.53
CA LEU A 280 -15.87 -1.62 9.72
C LEU A 280 -16.73 -0.87 8.70
N ALA A 281 -17.38 0.23 9.12
CA ALA A 281 -18.20 1.04 8.22
C ALA A 281 -17.37 1.62 7.07
N LEU A 282 -16.25 2.26 7.37
CA LEU A 282 -15.37 2.85 6.34
C LEU A 282 -14.83 1.79 5.39
N ARG A 283 -14.39 0.65 5.91
CA ARG A 283 -13.86 -0.45 5.11
C ARG A 283 -14.84 -0.95 4.06
N TYR A 284 -16.10 -1.18 4.46
CA TYR A 284 -17.12 -1.63 3.51
C TYR A 284 -17.64 -0.51 2.62
N VAL A 285 -17.57 0.75 3.05
CA VAL A 285 -17.78 1.89 2.16
C VAL A 285 -16.70 1.95 1.07
N TYR A 286 -15.44 1.67 1.40
CA TYR A 286 -14.38 1.61 0.39
C TYR A 286 -14.60 0.46 -0.60
N ALA A 287 -14.96 -0.72 -0.10
CA ALA A 287 -15.31 -1.86 -0.95
C ALA A 287 -16.52 -1.58 -1.86
N PHE A 288 -17.50 -0.81 -1.37
CA PHE A 288 -18.66 -0.42 -2.15
C PHE A 288 -18.33 0.60 -3.25
N ILE A 289 -17.48 1.59 -2.96
CA ILE A 289 -17.14 2.66 -3.92
C ILE A 289 -16.13 2.18 -4.99
N TRP A 290 -15.09 1.44 -4.58
CA TRP A 290 -13.99 1.05 -5.46
C TRP A 290 -13.96 -0.43 -5.84
N GLY A 291 -14.86 -1.23 -5.28
CA GLY A 291 -14.92 -2.67 -5.53
C GLY A 291 -13.95 -3.50 -4.66
N PRO A 292 -14.04 -4.83 -4.75
CA PRO A 292 -13.21 -5.76 -3.98
C PRO A 292 -11.84 -6.02 -4.60
N ASP A 293 -11.62 -5.58 -5.84
CA ASP A 293 -10.43 -5.89 -6.63
C ASP A 293 -9.17 -5.21 -6.12
N ARG A 294 -8.01 -5.76 -6.51
CA ARG A 294 -6.73 -5.14 -6.24
C ARG A 294 -6.49 -4.04 -7.27
N LEU A 295 -6.29 -2.82 -6.79
CA LEU A 295 -6.00 -1.67 -7.63
C LEU A 295 -4.51 -1.39 -7.60
N SER A 296 -3.96 -0.88 -8.70
CA SER A 296 -2.60 -0.37 -8.74
C SER A 296 -2.65 1.09 -9.15
N ILE A 297 -1.83 1.91 -8.52
CA ILE A 297 -1.58 3.26 -8.99
C ILE A 297 -0.53 3.13 -10.10
N PRO A 298 -0.79 3.60 -11.33
CA PRO A 298 0.22 3.65 -12.37
C PRO A 298 1.45 4.43 -11.88
N ALA A 299 2.64 3.89 -12.13
CA ALA A 299 3.86 4.61 -11.83
C ALA A 299 4.13 5.56 -13.00
N ASP A 300 4.13 6.86 -12.75
CA ASP A 300 4.52 7.86 -13.76
C ASP A 300 6.03 7.84 -14.06
N ASN A 301 6.78 7.03 -13.31
CA ASN A 301 8.21 6.86 -13.45
C ASN A 301 8.59 5.43 -13.06
N ASP A 302 8.99 4.65 -14.07
CA ASP A 302 9.44 3.26 -13.91
C ASP A 302 10.96 3.13 -13.74
N ALA A 303 11.66 4.25 -13.47
CA ALA A 303 13.10 4.22 -13.30
C ALA A 303 13.48 3.42 -12.04
N PHE A 304 14.53 2.64 -12.23
CA PHE A 304 15.20 1.87 -11.21
C PHE A 304 16.49 2.61 -10.83
N VAL A 305 16.64 2.92 -9.55
CA VAL A 305 17.84 3.56 -9.02
C VAL A 305 18.66 2.50 -8.33
N SER A 306 19.78 2.14 -8.95
CA SER A 306 20.76 1.22 -8.40
C SER A 306 21.77 1.98 -7.54
N PHE A 307 21.82 1.70 -6.24
CA PHE A 307 22.83 2.23 -5.32
C PHE A 307 23.43 1.09 -4.49
N ALA A 308 24.76 0.98 -4.48
CA ALA A 308 25.49 0.00 -3.68
C ALA A 308 24.99 -1.46 -3.81
N GLY A 309 24.58 -1.89 -5.02
CA GLY A 309 24.06 -3.24 -5.27
C GLY A 309 22.58 -3.44 -4.89
N VAL A 310 21.89 -2.39 -4.43
CA VAL A 310 20.43 -2.41 -4.21
C VAL A 310 19.74 -1.67 -5.34
N ASN A 311 18.72 -2.30 -5.93
CA ASN A 311 17.87 -1.67 -6.92
C ASN A 311 16.53 -1.27 -6.30
N LEU A 312 16.25 0.03 -6.23
CA LEU A 312 14.99 0.57 -5.71
C LEU A 312 14.19 1.22 -6.83
N ARG A 313 12.86 1.03 -6.82
CA ARG A 313 11.98 1.76 -7.73
C ARG A 313 12.00 3.23 -7.35
N PHE A 314 11.80 4.11 -8.34
CA PHE A 314 11.72 5.56 -8.12
C PHE A 314 10.83 5.95 -6.93
N TRP A 315 9.62 5.39 -6.86
CA TRP A 315 8.66 5.67 -5.79
C TRP A 315 9.04 5.10 -4.42
N ASP A 316 9.85 4.04 -4.36
CA ASP A 316 10.36 3.49 -3.09
C ASP A 316 11.39 4.46 -2.48
N LEU A 317 12.28 4.98 -3.32
CA LEU A 317 13.27 5.98 -2.93
C LEU A 317 12.62 7.32 -2.60
N MET A 318 11.78 7.86 -3.48
CA MET A 318 11.10 9.13 -3.27
C MET A 318 10.15 9.04 -2.06
N GLY A 319 9.42 7.94 -1.91
CA GLY A 319 8.56 7.72 -0.75
C GLY A 319 9.34 7.71 0.56
N SER A 320 10.52 7.09 0.58
CA SER A 320 11.43 7.12 1.74
C SER A 320 11.91 8.53 2.06
N ILE A 321 12.34 9.30 1.05
CA ILE A 321 12.80 10.69 1.22
C ILE A 321 11.67 11.57 1.74
N ILE A 322 10.48 11.50 1.13
CA ILE A 322 9.29 12.26 1.56
C ILE A 322 8.93 11.89 3.01
N ALA A 323 8.97 10.60 3.36
CA ALA A 323 8.70 10.16 4.72
C ALA A 323 9.71 10.73 5.72
N ILE A 324 11.01 10.64 5.45
CA ILE A 324 12.05 11.21 6.32
C ILE A 324 11.84 12.72 6.50
N VAL A 325 11.65 13.44 5.39
CA VAL A 325 11.44 14.89 5.42
C VAL A 325 10.21 15.25 6.26
N LEU A 326 9.08 14.60 6.03
CA LEU A 326 7.86 14.87 6.80
C LEU A 326 7.97 14.47 8.27
N LEU A 327 8.61 13.34 8.58
CA LEU A 327 8.85 12.91 9.96
C LEU A 327 9.71 13.94 10.71
N VAL A 328 10.79 14.42 10.08
CA VAL A 328 11.66 15.45 10.66
C VAL A 328 10.90 16.77 10.81
N LEU A 329 10.20 17.24 9.77
CA LEU A 329 9.43 18.48 9.82
C LEU A 329 8.37 18.45 10.94
N VAL A 330 7.63 17.36 11.06
CA VAL A 330 6.63 17.19 12.12
C VAL A 330 7.29 17.11 13.49
N ALA A 331 8.39 16.35 13.64
CA ALA A 331 9.11 16.26 14.90
C ALA A 331 9.62 17.63 15.35
N LEU A 332 10.22 18.42 14.45
CA LEU A 332 10.66 19.79 14.73
C LEU A 332 9.48 20.70 15.06
N PHE A 333 8.41 20.63 14.28
CA PHE A 333 7.20 21.42 14.50
C PHE A 333 6.60 21.18 15.90
N PHE A 334 6.44 19.93 16.33
CA PHE A 334 5.90 19.63 17.66
C PHE A 334 6.92 19.83 18.80
N SER A 335 8.22 19.81 18.50
CA SER A 335 9.27 20.03 19.50
C SER A 335 9.50 21.52 19.79
N PHE A 336 9.43 22.39 18.79
CA PHE A 336 9.87 23.79 18.92
C PHE A 336 8.73 24.82 18.86
N THR A 337 7.55 24.49 18.32
CA THR A 337 6.49 25.48 18.18
C THR A 337 5.62 25.65 19.44
N ARG A 338 4.93 26.79 19.53
CA ARG A 338 3.91 27.04 20.57
C ARG A 338 2.81 25.99 20.55
N LEU A 339 2.39 25.55 19.37
CA LEU A 339 1.40 24.49 19.23
C LEU A 339 1.93 23.16 19.79
N GLY A 340 3.19 22.82 19.51
CA GLY A 340 3.85 21.65 20.08
C GLY A 340 3.92 21.65 21.61
N LYS A 341 4.18 22.81 22.21
CA LYS A 341 4.12 23.00 23.68
C LYS A 341 2.69 22.81 24.21
N ALA A 342 1.69 23.38 23.54
CA ALA A 342 0.29 23.20 23.92
C ALA A 342 -0.17 21.74 23.80
N THR A 343 0.25 21.02 22.77
CA THR A 343 -0.02 19.58 22.58
C THR A 343 0.53 18.76 23.74
N ARG A 344 1.77 19.02 24.17
CA ARG A 344 2.38 18.34 25.33
C ARG A 344 1.65 18.67 26.63
N ALA A 345 1.31 19.94 26.86
CA ALA A 345 0.53 20.33 28.04
C ALA A 345 -0.84 19.62 28.10
N VAL A 346 -1.52 19.51 26.94
CA VAL A 346 -2.80 18.78 26.81
C VAL A 346 -2.61 17.28 27.05
N ALA A 347 -1.52 16.69 26.57
CA ALA A 347 -1.19 15.28 26.77
C ALA A 347 -0.88 14.96 28.25
N ASP A 348 -0.18 15.87 28.95
CA ASP A 348 0.18 15.68 30.36
C ASP A 348 -1.04 15.84 31.27
N ASN A 349 -1.80 16.94 31.15
CA ASN A 349 -3.04 17.13 31.90
C ASN A 349 -4.00 18.13 31.22
N LYS A 350 -5.09 17.62 30.65
CA LYS A 350 -6.09 18.43 29.94
C LYS A 350 -6.76 19.49 30.82
N ALA A 351 -6.99 19.20 32.10
CA ALA A 351 -7.66 20.13 33.02
C ALA A 351 -6.73 21.29 33.40
N LEU A 352 -5.46 20.99 33.71
CA LEU A 352 -4.44 22.01 34.00
C LEU A 352 -4.14 22.86 32.76
N ALA A 353 -4.05 22.25 31.58
CA ALA A 353 -3.89 22.96 30.32
C ALA A 353 -5.05 23.94 30.07
N ALA A 354 -6.29 23.51 30.31
CA ALA A 354 -7.46 24.39 30.19
C ALA A 354 -7.42 25.56 31.19
N ALA A 355 -7.01 25.32 32.44
CA ALA A 355 -6.91 26.35 33.48
C ALA A 355 -5.86 27.43 33.17
N THR A 356 -4.83 27.09 32.39
CA THR A 356 -3.79 28.03 31.92
C THR A 356 -4.17 28.75 30.63
N GLY A 357 -5.43 28.63 30.18
CA GLY A 357 -5.96 29.33 29.00
C GLY A 357 -5.74 28.59 27.67
N ILE A 358 -5.22 27.36 27.67
CA ILE A 358 -5.06 26.58 26.44
C ILE A 358 -6.41 26.05 25.99
N ASN A 359 -6.80 26.37 24.74
CA ASN A 359 -8.00 25.79 24.14
C ASN A 359 -7.74 24.32 23.74
N VAL A 360 -7.97 23.41 24.69
CA VAL A 360 -7.75 21.95 24.55
C VAL A 360 -8.43 21.40 23.29
N GLU A 361 -9.65 21.81 23.01
CA GLU A 361 -10.43 21.30 21.88
C GLU A 361 -9.83 21.74 20.53
N ARG A 362 -9.29 22.96 20.45
CA ARG A 362 -8.56 23.43 19.26
C ARG A 362 -7.27 22.65 19.05
N VAL A 363 -6.53 22.37 20.12
CA VAL A 363 -5.29 21.57 20.05
C VAL A 363 -5.59 20.16 19.57
N ILE A 364 -6.59 19.49 20.15
CA ILE A 364 -7.00 18.14 19.74
C ILE A 364 -7.39 18.14 18.26
N ARG A 365 -8.16 19.13 17.80
CA ARG A 365 -8.55 19.22 16.39
C ARG A 365 -7.35 19.35 15.45
N ILE A 366 -6.38 20.20 15.78
CA ILE A 366 -5.18 20.38 14.94
C ILE A 366 -4.38 19.08 14.88
N VAL A 367 -4.32 18.35 15.99
CA VAL A 367 -3.71 17.01 16.04
C VAL A 367 -4.47 16.00 15.17
N TRP A 368 -5.80 16.02 15.14
CA TRP A 368 -6.59 15.19 14.23
C TRP A 368 -6.37 15.52 12.76
N VAL A 369 -6.24 16.80 12.42
CA VAL A 369 -5.89 17.24 11.06
C VAL A 369 -4.49 16.75 10.68
N GLY A 370 -3.50 16.99 11.54
CA GLY A 370 -2.12 16.55 11.28
C GLY A 370 -2.01 15.03 11.20
N GLY A 371 -2.66 14.29 12.11
CA GLY A 371 -2.67 12.84 12.11
C GLY A 371 -3.38 12.25 10.90
N GLY A 372 -4.49 12.86 10.47
CA GLY A 372 -5.20 12.50 9.24
C GLY A 372 -4.37 12.78 7.98
N ALA A 373 -3.68 13.91 7.92
CA ALA A 373 -2.81 14.26 6.79
C ALA A 373 -1.61 13.31 6.69
N LEU A 374 -0.97 12.96 7.81
CA LEU A 374 0.14 12.01 7.84
C LEU A 374 -0.30 10.59 7.46
N ALA A 375 -1.46 10.15 7.96
CA ALA A 375 -2.06 8.88 7.53
C ALA A 375 -2.40 8.91 6.03
N GLY A 376 -2.90 10.03 5.53
CA GLY A 376 -3.19 10.27 4.12
C GLY A 376 -1.95 10.09 3.22
N VAL A 377 -0.86 10.78 3.56
CA VAL A 377 0.42 10.67 2.85
C VAL A 377 1.00 9.26 2.94
N SER A 378 1.02 8.66 4.14
CA SER A 378 1.48 7.28 4.32
C SER A 378 0.68 6.32 3.42
N GLY A 379 -0.64 6.50 3.35
CA GLY A 379 -1.51 5.72 2.47
C GLY A 379 -1.17 5.87 1.00
N ALA A 380 -1.00 7.10 0.53
CA ALA A 380 -0.58 7.37 -0.84
C ALA A 380 0.72 6.66 -1.19
N LEU A 381 1.73 6.80 -0.32
CA LEU A 381 3.04 6.18 -0.53
C LEU A 381 2.96 4.65 -0.48
N ILE A 382 2.17 4.07 0.43
CA ILE A 382 1.94 2.62 0.48
C ILE A 382 1.24 2.15 -0.81
N GLY A 383 0.33 2.95 -1.38
CA GLY A 383 -0.33 2.66 -2.66
C GLY A 383 0.62 2.67 -3.87
N TYR A 384 1.70 3.44 -3.83
CA TYR A 384 2.78 3.37 -4.83
C TYR A 384 3.77 2.21 -4.57
N TYR A 385 4.00 1.90 -3.29
CA TYR A 385 4.87 0.81 -2.85
C TYR A 385 4.30 -0.58 -3.16
N GLN A 386 2.98 -0.75 -3.03
CA GLN A 386 2.29 -2.03 -3.22
C GLN A 386 0.87 -1.86 -3.77
N THR A 387 0.28 -2.94 -4.28
CA THR A 387 -1.12 -2.93 -4.75
C THR A 387 -2.08 -2.53 -3.64
N LEU A 388 -3.01 -1.65 -3.97
CA LEU A 388 -4.08 -1.18 -3.10
C LEU A 388 -5.18 -2.24 -2.98
N GLN A 389 -5.67 -2.42 -1.76
CA GLN A 389 -6.83 -3.25 -1.44
C GLN A 389 -7.79 -2.44 -0.57
N TRP A 390 -9.10 -2.69 -0.70
CA TRP A 390 -10.14 -2.03 0.09
C TRP A 390 -10.01 -2.23 1.61
N ASN A 391 -9.32 -3.29 2.04
CA ASN A 391 -9.04 -3.60 3.44
C ASN A 391 -7.57 -3.36 3.84
N ALA A 392 -6.77 -2.62 3.05
CA ALA A 392 -5.35 -2.41 3.32
C ALA A 392 -5.08 -1.88 4.74
N GLY A 393 -5.89 -0.92 5.19
CA GLY A 393 -5.85 -0.36 6.54
C GLY A 393 -6.04 -1.39 7.64
N ALA A 394 -6.92 -2.36 7.43
CA ALA A 394 -7.13 -3.48 8.34
C ALA A 394 -5.86 -4.30 8.55
N LEU A 395 -5.17 -4.59 7.45
CA LEU A 395 -3.99 -5.45 7.42
C LEU A 395 -2.82 -4.78 8.14
N ILE A 396 -2.66 -3.46 7.97
CA ILE A 396 -1.58 -2.71 8.62
C ILE A 396 -1.97 -2.17 10.00
N LEU A 397 -3.25 -2.16 10.39
CA LEU A 397 -3.69 -1.58 11.67
C LEU A 397 -2.97 -2.20 12.86
N LEU A 398 -2.84 -3.53 12.85
CA LEU A 398 -2.15 -4.23 13.91
C LEU A 398 -0.64 -3.91 13.92
N LEU A 399 -0.04 -3.66 12.74
CA LEU A 399 1.35 -3.21 12.62
C LEU A 399 1.53 -1.78 13.12
N LEU A 400 0.56 -0.90 12.88
CA LEU A 400 0.56 0.46 13.41
C LEU A 400 0.52 0.45 14.93
N PHE A 401 -0.38 -0.37 15.50
CA PHE A 401 -0.43 -0.57 16.96
C PHE A 401 0.85 -1.21 17.47
N ALA A 402 1.38 -2.25 16.82
CA ALA A 402 2.64 -2.89 17.19
C ALA A 402 3.79 -1.89 17.19
N SER A 403 3.85 -0.99 16.20
CA SER A 403 4.88 0.03 16.10
C SER A 403 4.77 1.08 17.21
N VAL A 404 3.54 1.52 17.53
CA VAL A 404 3.30 2.51 18.59
C VAL A 404 3.48 1.89 19.99
N THR A 405 3.08 0.63 20.20
CA THR A 405 3.28 -0.09 21.47
C THR A 405 4.76 -0.39 21.70
N LEU A 406 5.45 -0.90 20.69
CA LEU A 406 6.90 -1.12 20.70
C LEU A 406 7.64 0.20 20.99
N GLY A 407 7.23 1.29 20.35
CA GLY A 407 7.79 2.61 20.56
C GLY A 407 7.50 3.25 21.91
N GLY A 408 6.34 2.92 22.49
CA GLY A 408 5.74 3.61 23.63
C GLY A 408 4.65 4.58 23.17
N PHE A 409 3.43 4.37 23.67
CA PHE A 409 2.26 5.17 23.35
C PHE A 409 2.48 6.66 23.65
N GLY A 410 2.08 7.53 22.71
CA GLY A 410 2.14 8.98 22.86
C GLY A 410 3.54 9.59 22.74
N SER A 411 4.56 8.77 22.43
CA SER A 411 5.92 9.22 22.08
C SER A 411 6.07 9.32 20.56
N ILE A 412 6.41 10.52 20.07
CA ILE A 412 6.71 10.78 18.65
C ILE A 412 7.91 9.93 18.21
N TRP A 413 9.04 10.08 18.92
CA TRP A 413 10.28 9.34 18.66
C TRP A 413 10.12 7.84 18.88
N GLY A 414 9.31 7.44 19.86
CA GLY A 414 8.92 6.05 20.09
C GLY A 414 8.27 5.44 18.86
N SER A 415 7.20 6.05 18.36
CA SER A 415 6.47 5.53 17.21
C SER A 415 7.30 5.42 15.93
N LEU A 416 8.25 6.35 15.73
CA LEU A 416 9.19 6.31 14.61
C LEU A 416 10.13 5.10 14.71
N LEU A 417 10.81 4.96 15.85
CA LEU A 417 11.75 3.87 16.06
C LEU A 417 11.05 2.51 16.02
N GLY A 418 9.86 2.41 16.62
CA GLY A 418 9.05 1.19 16.62
C GLY A 418 8.66 0.78 15.20
N ALA A 419 8.18 1.71 14.37
CA ALA A 419 7.82 1.41 12.99
C ALA A 419 9.02 1.00 12.13
N LEU A 420 10.18 1.64 12.33
CA LEU A 420 11.42 1.27 11.65
C LEU A 420 11.86 -0.15 12.02
N ILE A 421 11.85 -0.50 13.31
CA ILE A 421 12.19 -1.85 13.79
C ILE A 421 11.24 -2.89 13.20
N ILE A 422 9.93 -2.61 13.22
CA ILE A 422 8.93 -3.52 12.64
C ILE A 422 9.15 -3.71 11.14
N GLY A 423 9.34 -2.62 10.37
CA GLY A 423 9.57 -2.70 8.93
C GLY A 423 10.84 -3.48 8.58
N LEU A 424 11.95 -3.17 9.25
CA LEU A 424 13.22 -3.89 9.08
C LEU A 424 13.08 -5.37 9.44
N ALA A 425 12.49 -5.68 10.59
CA ALA A 425 12.31 -7.05 11.03
C ALA A 425 11.44 -7.86 10.06
N MET A 426 10.36 -7.28 9.55
CA MET A 426 9.48 -7.95 8.60
C MET A 426 10.22 -8.36 7.33
N ASP A 427 10.91 -7.44 6.66
CA ASP A 427 11.52 -7.77 5.37
C ASP A 427 12.84 -8.53 5.52
N VAL A 428 13.67 -8.22 6.54
CA VAL A 428 14.91 -8.97 6.82
C VAL A 428 14.61 -10.41 7.25
N SER A 429 13.52 -10.64 8.01
CA SER A 429 13.15 -12.01 8.40
C SER A 429 12.81 -12.92 7.21
N THR A 430 12.47 -12.36 6.05
CA THR A 430 12.16 -13.15 4.85
C THR A 430 13.36 -13.93 4.29
N LEU A 431 14.56 -13.71 4.82
CA LEU A 431 15.76 -14.52 4.52
C LEU A 431 15.74 -15.90 5.20
N TRP A 432 15.03 -16.03 6.33
CA TRP A 432 14.95 -17.26 7.12
C TRP A 432 13.53 -17.81 7.26
N VAL A 433 12.53 -16.96 7.03
CA VAL A 433 11.11 -17.26 7.21
C VAL A 433 10.37 -17.07 5.88
N PRO A 434 9.37 -17.91 5.54
CA PRO A 434 8.53 -17.69 4.37
C PRO A 434 7.91 -16.28 4.34
N THR A 435 7.84 -15.67 3.17
CA THR A 435 7.32 -14.31 2.97
C THR A 435 5.86 -14.14 3.44
N SER A 436 5.06 -15.21 3.40
CA SER A 436 3.69 -15.23 3.93
C SER A 436 3.62 -15.05 5.45
N LEU A 437 4.68 -15.38 6.18
CA LEU A 437 4.75 -15.29 7.64
C LEU A 437 5.44 -14.01 8.12
N LYS A 438 5.84 -13.10 7.22
CA LYS A 438 6.56 -11.87 7.62
C LYS A 438 5.78 -11.01 8.63
N TYR A 439 4.44 -10.99 8.54
CA TYR A 439 3.59 -10.28 9.49
C TYR A 439 3.57 -10.92 10.89
N VAL A 440 3.80 -12.24 10.98
CA VAL A 440 3.88 -12.97 12.26
C VAL A 440 5.12 -12.54 13.05
N VAL A 441 6.23 -12.27 12.35
CA VAL A 441 7.48 -11.81 12.97
C VAL A 441 7.28 -10.46 13.69
N ALA A 442 6.57 -9.52 13.05
CA ALA A 442 6.20 -8.25 13.68
C ALA A 442 5.38 -8.46 14.96
N MET A 443 4.43 -9.41 14.96
CA MET A 443 3.62 -9.72 16.14
C MET A 443 4.43 -10.38 17.25
N LEU A 444 5.34 -11.28 16.92
CA LEU A 444 6.23 -11.89 17.91
C LEU A 444 7.12 -10.85 18.59
N ILE A 445 7.70 -9.92 17.83
CA ILE A 445 8.50 -8.82 18.39
C ILE A 445 7.66 -7.98 19.35
N MET A 446 6.43 -7.64 18.96
CA MET A 446 5.51 -6.93 19.84
C MET A 446 5.24 -7.70 21.15
N ILE A 447 4.95 -9.00 21.07
CA ILE A 447 4.72 -9.85 22.25
C ILE A 447 5.94 -9.86 23.17
N VAL A 448 7.13 -10.10 22.60
CA VAL A 448 8.40 -10.13 23.36
C VAL A 448 8.65 -8.81 24.06
N VAL A 449 8.46 -7.67 23.37
CA VAL A 449 8.66 -6.37 23.99
C VAL A 449 7.63 -6.08 25.06
N LEU A 450 6.36 -6.46 24.87
CA LEU A 450 5.36 -6.26 25.92
C LEU A 450 5.66 -7.10 27.17
N LEU A 451 6.26 -8.28 27.02
CA LEU A 451 6.67 -9.13 28.13
C LEU A 451 7.88 -8.54 28.89
N VAL A 452 8.86 -8.00 28.17
CA VAL A 452 10.11 -7.49 28.76
C VAL A 452 10.02 -6.02 29.20
N ARG A 453 9.32 -5.19 28.42
CA ARG A 453 9.11 -3.75 28.64
C ARG A 453 7.70 -3.33 28.19
N PRO A 454 6.67 -3.49 29.03
CA PRO A 454 5.28 -3.13 28.69
C PRO A 454 5.05 -1.64 28.41
N GLN A 455 5.99 -0.77 28.79
CA GLN A 455 5.95 0.67 28.48
C GLN A 455 6.48 1.00 27.07
N GLY A 456 7.00 0.01 26.33
CA GLY A 456 7.71 0.22 25.07
C GLY A 456 9.16 0.67 25.27
N LEU A 457 9.86 0.91 24.17
CA LEU A 457 11.28 1.26 24.13
C LEU A 457 11.56 2.67 24.70
N LEU A 458 10.68 3.64 24.40
CA LEU A 458 10.83 5.04 24.77
C LEU A 458 9.64 5.56 25.61
N GLY A 459 8.90 4.68 26.27
CA GLY A 459 7.80 5.05 27.17
C GLY A 459 8.30 5.74 28.45
N LYS A 460 7.57 6.77 28.91
CA LYS A 460 7.85 7.41 30.20
C LYS A 460 7.38 6.49 31.32
N LYS A 461 8.24 6.25 32.32
CA LYS A 461 7.85 5.58 33.56
C LYS A 461 6.77 6.41 34.26
N GLN A 462 5.54 5.93 34.25
CA GLN A 462 4.52 6.45 35.14
C GLN A 462 4.92 6.07 36.57
N ARG A 463 5.29 7.07 37.38
CA ARG A 463 5.49 6.89 38.81
C ARG A 463 4.11 6.60 39.38
N ILE A 464 3.85 5.34 39.68
CA ILE A 464 2.70 4.92 40.48
C ILE A 464 2.98 5.53 41.85
N GLY A 465 2.23 6.57 42.18
CA GLY A 465 2.34 7.35 43.42
C GLY A 465 0.98 7.46 44.04
#